data_AF-A0A7C2M3U4-F1
#
_entry.id   AF-A0A7C2M3U4-F1
#
_cell.length_a   1.000
_cell.length_b   1.000
_cell.length_c   1.000
_cell.angle_alpha   90.00
_cell.angle_beta   90.00
_cell.angle_gamma   90.00
#
_symmetry.space_group_name_H-M   'P 1'
#
loop_
_entity.id
_entity.type
_entity.pdbx_description
1 polymer ?
#
loop_
_entity_poly.entity_id
_entity_poly.type
_entity_poly.pdbx_seq_one_letter_code
_entity_poly.pdbx_strand_id
1 'polypeptide(L)'
;MDLVSNIYRITESFPNKELYGLTNQIRRAAVSVPSNIAEGAARSSKKEFIQFLYIALGSLSELETQIIIANGLEYLNNFKYSFFFFSYYSSLITYHYI
;
A
#
# COMPACT_ATOMS: atom_id res chain seq x y z
N MET A 1 1.79 -10.56 -4.80
CA MET A 1 0.63 -10.37 -3.89
C MET A 1 1.04 -10.32 -2.41
N ASP A 2 2.34 -10.36 -2.11
CA ASP A 2 2.86 -10.47 -0.73
C ASP A 2 2.56 -9.23 0.12
N LEU A 3 2.50 -8.05 -0.49
CA LEU A 3 2.08 -6.82 0.18
C LEU A 3 0.71 -6.99 0.87
N VAL A 4 -0.31 -7.38 0.11
CA VAL A 4 -1.68 -7.52 0.63
C VAL A 4 -1.71 -8.57 1.74
N SER A 5 -1.09 -9.73 1.53
CA SER A 5 -1.07 -10.80 2.51
C SER A 5 -0.39 -10.38 3.82
N ASN A 6 0.72 -9.66 3.73
CA ASN A 6 1.42 -9.13 4.89
C ASN A 6 0.59 -8.07 5.63
N ILE A 7 -0.06 -7.16 4.90
CA ILE A 7 -0.95 -6.15 5.49
C ILE A 7 -2.12 -6.80 6.25
N TYR A 8 -2.73 -7.84 5.68
CA TYR A 8 -3.80 -8.57 6.38
C TYR A 8 -3.28 -9.20 7.67
N ARG A 9 -2.12 -9.87 7.63
CA ARG A 9 -1.49 -10.51 8.80
C ARG A 9 -1.14 -9.51 9.91
N ILE A 10 -0.50 -8.38 9.60
CA ILE A 10 -0.12 -7.39 10.63
C ILE A 10 -1.33 -6.69 11.24
N THR A 11 -2.41 -6.53 10.47
CA THR A 11 -3.63 -5.89 10.96
C THR A 11 -4.54 -6.82 11.74
N GLU A 12 -4.26 -8.14 11.78
CA GLU A 12 -5.01 -9.06 12.63
C GLU A 12 -4.81 -8.81 14.13
N SER A 13 -3.67 -8.24 14.52
CA SER A 13 -3.39 -7.92 15.93
C SER A 13 -3.95 -6.56 16.37
N PHE A 14 -4.64 -5.83 15.50
CA PHE A 14 -5.15 -4.50 15.84
C PHE A 14 -6.34 -4.61 16.80
N PRO A 15 -6.59 -3.60 17.65
CA PRO A 15 -7.76 -3.59 18.53
C PRO A 15 -9.07 -3.71 17.74
N ASN A 16 -10.04 -4.50 18.24
CA ASN A 16 -11.34 -4.69 17.57
C ASN A 16 -12.10 -3.38 17.27
N LYS A 17 -11.89 -2.34 18.07
CA LYS A 17 -12.47 -1.00 17.83
C LYS A 17 -12.01 -0.35 16.51
N GLU A 18 -10.87 -0.77 15.98
CA GLU A 18 -10.29 -0.27 14.73
C GLU A 18 -10.70 -1.08 13.50
N LEU A 19 -11.54 -2.13 13.65
CA LEU A 19 -11.93 -3.01 12.54
C LEU A 19 -12.52 -2.22 11.36
N TYR A 20 -13.43 -1.28 11.65
CA TYR A 20 -14.03 -0.39 10.66
C TYR A 20 -13.28 0.94 10.49
N GLY A 21 -12.30 1.21 11.35
CA GLY A 21 -11.42 2.36 11.32
C GLY A 21 -10.13 2.06 10.56
N LEU A 22 -9.00 2.14 11.26
CA LEU A 22 -7.66 2.06 10.66
C LEU A 22 -7.41 0.72 9.94
N THR A 23 -7.95 -0.39 10.47
CA THR A 23 -7.79 -1.73 9.88
C THR A 23 -8.37 -1.81 8.47
N ASN A 24 -9.61 -1.34 8.29
CA ASN A 24 -10.28 -1.38 7.00
C ASN A 24 -9.61 -0.44 5.98
N GLN A 25 -9.21 0.76 6.41
CA GLN A 25 -8.54 1.71 5.53
C GLN A 25 -7.21 1.15 5.00
N ILE A 26 -6.38 0.61 5.90
CA ILE A 26 -5.10 -0.02 5.55
C ILE A 26 -5.29 -1.19 4.58
N ARG A 27 -6.24 -2.09 4.85
CA ARG A 27 -6.50 -3.26 3.99
C ARG A 27 -6.99 -2.83 2.61
N ARG A 28 -7.86 -1.83 2.53
CA ARG A 28 -8.35 -1.29 1.25
C ARG A 28 -7.23 -0.62 0.45
N ALA A 29 -6.41 0.22 1.08
CA ALA A 29 -5.27 0.85 0.43
C ALA A 29 -4.30 -0.21 -0.12
N ALA A 30 -3.99 -1.24 0.66
CA ALA A 30 -3.11 -2.33 0.24
C ALA A 30 -3.68 -3.13 -0.95
N VAL A 31 -4.97 -3.46 -0.96
CA VAL A 31 -5.63 -4.15 -2.08
C VAL A 31 -5.69 -3.25 -3.33
N SER A 32 -5.89 -1.95 -3.15
CA SER A 32 -5.98 -0.97 -4.22
C SER A 32 -4.70 -0.89 -5.06
N VAL A 33 -3.52 -1.05 -4.45
CA VAL A 33 -2.22 -0.98 -5.16
C VAL A 33 -2.12 -2.00 -6.32
N PRO A 34 -2.13 -3.33 -6.08
CA PRO A 34 -2.04 -4.30 -7.18
C PRO A 34 -3.28 -4.28 -8.08
N SER A 35 -4.45 -3.91 -7.56
CA SER A 35 -5.68 -3.83 -8.36
C SER A 35 -5.57 -2.75 -9.44
N ASN A 36 -5.11 -1.55 -9.07
CA ASN A 36 -4.90 -0.47 -10.03
C ASN A 36 -3.77 -0.77 -11.02
N ILE A 37 -2.69 -1.42 -10.58
CA ILE A 37 -1.61 -1.85 -11.50
C ILE A 37 -2.16 -2.83 -12.55
N ALA A 38 -2.91 -3.84 -12.11
CA ALA A 38 -3.51 -4.83 -13.01
C ALA A 38 -4.55 -4.19 -13.95
N GLU A 39 -5.39 -3.30 -13.43
CA GLU A 39 -6.40 -2.59 -14.23
C GLU A 39 -5.73 -1.70 -15.29
N GLY A 40 -4.69 -0.96 -14.90
CA GLY A 40 -3.90 -0.15 -15.82
C GLY A 40 -3.22 -0.97 -16.90
N ALA A 41 -2.65 -2.13 -16.55
CA ALA A 41 -2.01 -3.04 -17.49
C ALA A 41 -3.01 -3.64 -18.51
N ALA A 42 -4.30 -3.68 -18.18
CA ALA A 42 -5.36 -4.11 -19.08
C ALA A 42 -5.87 -2.99 -20.01
N ARG A 43 -5.39 -1.74 -19.86
CA ARG A 43 -5.78 -0.60 -20.72
C ARG A 43 -5.06 -0.62 -22.06
N SER A 44 -5.67 -0.01 -23.06
CA SER A 44 -5.19 -0.05 -24.45
C SER A 44 -4.10 0.98 -24.74
N SER A 45 -3.92 2.00 -23.89
CA SER A 45 -2.93 3.05 -24.10
C SER A 45 -1.94 3.20 -22.94
N LYS A 46 -0.70 3.58 -23.28
CA LYS A 46 0.35 3.91 -22.31
C LYS A 46 -0.08 5.04 -21.36
N LYS A 47 -0.82 6.02 -21.87
CA LYS A 47 -1.30 7.16 -21.08
C LYS A 47 -2.26 6.72 -19.97
N GLU A 48 -3.20 5.84 -20.29
CA GLU A 48 -4.12 5.28 -19.29
C GLU A 48 -3.37 4.40 -18.29
N PHE A 49 -2.44 3.56 -18.76
CA PHE A 49 -1.64 2.75 -17.84
C PHE A 49 -0.90 3.62 -16.81
N ILE A 50 -0.24 4.70 -17.26
CA ILE A 50 0.44 5.67 -16.38
C ILE A 50 -0.54 6.29 -15.37
N GLN A 51 -1.75 6.65 -15.78
CA GLN A 51 -2.77 7.18 -14.87
C GLN A 51 -3.09 6.18 -13.74
N PHE A 52 -3.27 4.91 -14.07
CA PHE A 52 -3.51 3.86 -13.07
C PHE A 52 -2.29 3.61 -12.15
N LEU A 53 -1.07 3.75 -12.67
CA LEU A 53 0.14 3.71 -11.84
C LEU A 53 0.17 4.85 -10.83
N TYR A 54 -0.27 6.05 -11.20
CA TYR A 54 -0.40 7.16 -10.25
C TYR A 54 -1.45 6.90 -9.17
N ILE A 55 -2.58 6.24 -9.50
CA ILE A 55 -3.59 5.85 -8.52
C ILE A 55 -3.03 4.80 -7.54
N ALA A 56 -2.29 3.81 -8.08
CA ALA A 56 -1.60 2.81 -7.26
C ALA A 56 -0.57 3.46 -6.33
N LEU A 57 0.18 4.45 -6.82
CA LEU A 57 1.12 5.23 -6.01
C LEU A 57 0.42 6.00 -4.90
N GLY A 58 -0.71 6.66 -5.19
CA GLY A 58 -1.51 7.34 -4.17
C GLY A 58 -2.00 6.39 -3.09
N SER A 59 -2.46 5.20 -3.47
CA SER A 59 -2.88 4.14 -2.53
C SER A 59 -1.71 3.65 -1.66
N LEU A 60 -0.50 3.58 -2.23
CA LEU A 60 0.71 3.18 -1.49
C LEU A 60 1.13 4.25 -0.47
N SER A 61 1.07 5.54 -0.84
CA SER A 61 1.36 6.66 0.07
C SER A 61 0.33 6.76 1.21
N GLU A 62 -0.94 6.48 0.93
CA GLU A 62 -1.98 6.38 1.96
C GLU A 62 -1.69 5.22 2.92
N LEU A 63 -1.39 4.04 2.38
CA LEU A 63 -1.02 2.86 3.16
C LEU A 63 0.17 3.16 4.08
N GLU A 64 1.24 3.76 3.56
CA GLU A 64 2.42 4.13 4.34
C GLU A 64 2.06 5.05 5.52
N THR A 65 1.30 6.11 5.24
CA THR A 65 0.84 7.06 6.27
C THR A 65 0.06 6.36 7.38
N GLN A 66 -0.85 5.45 7.01
CA GLN A 66 -1.68 4.71 7.97
C GLN A 66 -0.87 3.70 8.80
N ILE A 67 0.18 3.08 8.24
CA ILE A 67 1.09 2.21 8.99
C ILE A 67 1.94 3.03 9.97
N ILE A 68 2.39 4.24 9.60
CA ILE A 68 3.07 5.16 10.54
C ILE A 68 2.14 5.51 11.71
N ILE A 69 0.87 5.81 11.43
CA ILE A 69 -0.14 6.07 12.47
C ILE A 69 -0.33 4.85 13.36
N ALA A 70 -0.52 3.66 12.78
CA ALA A 70 -0.67 2.41 13.55
C ALA A 70 0.54 2.12 14.44
N ASN A 71 1.76 2.43 13.97
CA ASN A 71 2.98 2.31 14.75
C ASN A 71 2.99 3.30 15.94
N GLY A 72 2.61 4.56 15.71
CA GLY A 72 2.51 5.56 16.77
C GLY A 72 1.44 5.27 17.82
N LEU A 73 0.44 4.46 17.46
CA LEU A 73 -0.59 3.94 18.37
C LEU A 73 -0.20 2.59 19.02
N GLU A 74 1.02 2.10 18.76
CA GLU A 74 1.56 0.84 19.28
C GLU A 74 0.75 -0.41 18.85
N TYR A 75 0.09 -0.38 17.69
CA TYR A 75 -0.71 -1.52 17.19
C TYR A 75 0.11 -2.59 16.47
N LEU A 76 1.35 -2.27 16.11
CA LEU A 76 2.26 -3.16 15.38
C LEU A 76 3.22 -3.86 16.34
N ASN A 77 2.90 -5.10 16.72
CA ASN A 77 3.79 -5.91 17.57
C ASN A 77 5.03 -6.37 16.78
N ASN A 78 6.23 -6.01 17.24
CA ASN A 78 7.52 -6.45 16.68
C ASN A 78 7.73 -6.15 15.18
N PHE A 79 6.95 -5.25 14.58
CA PHE A 79 7.20 -4.84 13.22
C PHE A 79 8.35 -3.85 13.21
N LYS A 80 9.57 -4.33 12.94
CA LYS A 80 10.67 -3.43 12.58
C LYS A 80 10.26 -2.74 11.30
N TYR A 81 9.90 -1.46 11.42
CA TYR A 81 9.66 -0.55 10.31
C TYR A 81 10.96 -0.43 9.52
N SER A 82 11.19 -1.40 8.64
CA SER A 82 12.27 -1.35 7.69
C SER A 82 11.83 -0.34 6.64
N PHE A 83 12.58 0.75 6.53
CA PHE A 83 12.48 1.83 5.53
C PHE A 83 12.48 1.33 4.05
N PHE A 84 12.40 0.02 3.84
CA PHE A 84 12.46 -0.73 2.59
C PHE A 84 11.32 -0.42 1.61
N PHE A 85 10.16 0.06 2.08
CA PHE A 85 9.04 0.35 1.17
C PHE A 85 9.35 1.50 0.20
N PHE A 86 10.11 2.51 0.64
CA PHE A 86 10.39 3.69 -0.18
C PHE A 86 11.45 3.42 -1.27
N SER A 87 12.52 2.67 -0.94
CA SER A 87 13.66 2.48 -1.85
C SER A 87 13.35 1.54 -3.03
N TYR A 88 12.54 0.49 -2.81
CA TYR A 88 12.25 -0.50 -3.85
C TYR A 88 11.17 -0.04 -4.86
N TYR A 89 10.20 0.77 -4.45
CA TYR A 89 9.14 1.24 -5.35
C TYR A 89 9.43 2.59 -5.99
N SER A 90 10.18 3.47 -5.31
CA SER A 90 10.72 4.68 -5.95
C SER A 90 11.66 4.31 -7.10
N SER A 91 12.48 3.26 -6.96
CA SER A 91 13.34 2.78 -8.06
C SER A 91 12.56 2.20 -9.25
N LEU A 92 11.45 1.49 -9.01
CA LEU A 92 10.56 1.00 -10.09
C LEU A 92 9.88 2.12 -10.89
N ILE A 93 9.58 3.25 -10.26
CA ILE A 93 8.93 4.40 -10.93
C ILE A 93 9.96 5.33 -11.58
N THR A 94 11.13 5.49 -10.96
CA THR A 94 12.20 6.39 -11.47
C THR A 94 12.94 5.80 -12.67
N TYR A 95 13.16 4.47 -12.72
CA TYR A 95 13.99 3.85 -13.77
C TYR A 95 13.30 3.55 -15.10
N HIS A 96 12.00 3.81 -15.26
CA HIS A 96 11.28 3.48 -16.51
C HIS A 96 10.54 4.65 -17.18
N TYR A 97 10.47 5.83 -16.55
CA TYR A 97 9.69 6.95 -17.09
C TYR A 97 10.28 8.35 -16.86
N ILE A 98 11.59 8.47 -16.67
CA ILE A 98 12.34 9.72 -16.90
C ILE A 98 13.30 9.49 -18.06
#